data_AF-A0A5C7DT61-F1
#
_entry.id   AF-A0A5C7DT61-F1
#
_cell.length_a   1.000
_cell.length_b   1.000
_cell.length_c   1.000
_cell.angle_alpha   90.00
_cell.angle_beta   90.00
_cell.angle_gamma   90.00
#
_symmetry.space_group_name_H-M   'P 1'
#
loop_
_entity.id
_entity.type
_entity.pdbx_description
1 polymer ?
#
loop_
_entity_poly.entity_id
_entity_poly.type
_entity_poly.pdbx_seq_one_letter_code
_entity_poly.pdbx_strand_id
1 'polypeptide(L)'
;MKIALECKDLILEKTLEIALKDFLVLKKDCDFIICDEKINTQKPQFIINKKSNFLTLPFSIEELLCALNDFNTSLQSIAYKIALREKKIMNQKCEAILEKLRQESHQKIDEIFDFYKIELKNLIKDDINNA
;
A
#
# COMPACT_ATOMS: atom_id res chain seq x y z
N MET A 1 -18.58 4.94 2.09
CA MET A 1 -18.32 4.94 0.64
C MET A 1 -18.41 6.37 0.15
N LYS A 2 -17.35 6.91 -0.47
CA LYS A 2 -17.34 8.25 -1.06
C LYS A 2 -17.27 8.13 -2.58
N ILE A 3 -18.22 8.71 -3.29
CA ILE A 3 -18.33 8.54 -4.74
C ILE A 3 -18.39 9.88 -5.46
N ALA A 4 -18.00 9.88 -6.73
CA ALA A 4 -18.29 10.95 -7.67
C ALA A 4 -18.98 10.35 -8.89
N LEU A 5 -19.85 11.14 -9.53
CA LEU A 5 -20.54 10.77 -10.76
C LEU A 5 -19.87 11.45 -11.94
N GLU A 6 -19.77 10.72 -13.05
CA GLU A 6 -19.35 11.26 -14.34
C GLU A 6 -19.95 10.36 -15.42
N CYS A 7 -21.19 10.67 -15.82
CA CYS A 7 -21.90 9.91 -16.84
C CYS A 7 -22.05 10.77 -18.10
N LYS A 8 -22.07 10.13 -19.28
CA LYS A 8 -22.51 10.78 -20.53
C LYS A 8 -24.02 10.87 -20.62
N ASP A 9 -24.74 9.86 -20.12
CA ASP A 9 -26.20 9.88 -20.01
C ASP A 9 -26.64 10.77 -18.84
N LEU A 10 -27.17 11.95 -19.18
CA LEU A 10 -27.67 12.94 -18.22
C LEU A 10 -28.86 12.42 -17.39
N ILE A 11 -29.70 11.55 -17.94
CA ILE A 11 -30.86 10.99 -17.22
C ILE A 11 -30.37 10.04 -16.14
N LEU A 12 -29.43 9.17 -16.51
CA LEU A 12 -28.78 8.28 -15.56
C LEU A 12 -28.05 9.09 -14.48
N GLU A 13 -27.27 10.10 -14.88
CA GLU A 13 -26.53 10.95 -13.94
C GLU A 13 -27.46 11.60 -12.91
N LYS A 14 -28.54 12.25 -13.37
CA LYS A 14 -29.50 12.90 -12.47
C LYS A 14 -30.24 11.91 -11.57
N THR A 15 -30.54 10.73 -12.08
CA THR A 15 -31.15 9.66 -11.29
C THR A 15 -30.20 9.19 -10.17
N LEU A 16 -28.93 8.97 -10.51
CA LEU A 16 -27.89 8.59 -9.55
C LEU A 16 -27.59 9.70 -8.55
N GLU A 17 -27.61 10.97 -8.97
CA GLU A 17 -27.44 12.12 -8.08
C GLU A 17 -28.49 12.13 -6.97
N ILE A 18 -29.76 11.83 -7.31
CA ILE A 18 -30.86 11.77 -6.35
C ILE A 18 -30.71 10.52 -5.47
N ALA A 19 -30.48 9.35 -6.07
CA ALA A 19 -30.42 8.08 -5.35
C ALA A 19 -29.23 7.97 -4.40
N LEU A 20 -28.10 8.61 -4.72
CA LEU A 20 -26.84 8.45 -4.00
C LEU A 20 -26.36 9.74 -3.31
N LYS A 21 -27.24 10.73 -3.15
CA LYS A 21 -26.93 12.07 -2.63
C LYS A 21 -26.04 12.08 -1.39
N ASP A 22 -26.29 11.19 -0.44
CA ASP A 22 -25.58 11.13 0.84
C ASP A 22 -24.14 10.61 0.72
N PHE A 23 -23.78 10.01 -0.42
CA PHE A 23 -22.45 9.45 -0.70
C PHE A 23 -21.61 10.32 -1.65
N LEU A 24 -22.21 11.34 -2.26
CA LEU A 24 -21.56 12.20 -3.25
C LEU A 24 -20.53 13.12 -2.61
N VAL A 25 -19.33 13.13 -3.20
CA VAL A 25 -18.24 14.03 -2.85
C VAL A 25 -17.57 14.57 -4.11
N LEU A 26 -16.67 15.54 -3.95
CA LEU A 26 -15.87 16.04 -5.07
C LEU A 26 -14.98 14.91 -5.65
N LYS A 27 -14.77 14.95 -6.97
CA LYS A 27 -13.94 13.98 -7.71
C LYS A 27 -12.54 13.78 -7.11
N LYS A 28 -11.98 14.80 -6.45
CA LYS A 28 -10.69 14.69 -5.73
C LYS A 28 -10.75 13.81 -4.48
N ASP A 29 -11.87 13.79 -3.77
CA ASP A 29 -12.02 13.15 -2.45
C ASP A 29 -12.76 11.81 -2.50
N CYS A 30 -13.27 11.40 -3.67
CA CYS A 30 -13.97 10.13 -3.83
C CYS A 30 -13.04 8.91 -3.77
N ASP A 31 -13.56 7.78 -3.32
CA ASP A 31 -12.89 6.49 -3.37
C ASP A 31 -12.88 5.94 -4.81
N PHE A 32 -13.98 6.15 -5.54
CA PHE A 32 -14.13 5.75 -6.94
C PHE A 32 -15.17 6.61 -7.66
N ILE A 33 -15.22 6.47 -8.99
CA ILE A 33 -16.14 7.21 -9.87
C ILE A 33 -17.18 6.23 -10.42
N ILE A 34 -18.45 6.63 -10.43
CA ILE A 34 -19.51 5.93 -11.15
C ILE A 34 -19.68 6.60 -12.51
N CYS A 35 -19.65 5.80 -13.56
CA CYS A 35 -19.74 6.27 -14.94
C CYS A 35 -20.48 5.25 -15.81
N ASP A 36 -21.01 5.68 -16.95
CA ASP A 36 -21.67 4.80 -17.93
C ASP A 36 -20.71 4.26 -19.00
N GLU A 37 -19.57 4.93 -19.15
CA GLU A 37 -18.48 4.53 -20.04
C GLU A 37 -17.10 4.66 -19.39
N LYS A 38 -16.08 4.13 -20.06
CA LYS A 38 -14.71 4.20 -19.56
C LYS A 38 -14.16 5.62 -19.71
N ILE A 39 -13.69 6.19 -18.61
CA ILE A 39 -13.12 7.54 -18.55
C ILE A 39 -11.61 7.43 -18.33
N ASN A 40 -10.86 8.40 -18.87
CA ASN A 40 -9.42 8.50 -18.67
C ASN A 40 -9.11 9.07 -17.26
N THR A 41 -9.04 8.19 -16.27
CA THR A 41 -8.74 8.53 -14.88
C THR A 41 -8.00 7.38 -14.20
N GLN A 42 -7.12 7.73 -13.26
CA GLN A 42 -6.43 6.75 -12.40
C GLN A 42 -7.32 6.23 -11.27
N LYS A 43 -8.44 6.91 -10.98
CA LYS A 43 -9.37 6.44 -9.96
C LYS A 43 -10.09 5.17 -10.41
N PRO A 44 -10.44 4.26 -9.48
CA PRO A 44 -11.30 3.13 -9.79
C PRO A 44 -12.63 3.62 -10.36
N GLN A 45 -13.18 2.84 -11.29
CA GLN A 45 -14.40 3.18 -12.03
C GLN A 45 -15.41 2.07 -11.88
N PHE A 46 -16.60 2.40 -11.38
CA PHE A 46 -17.78 1.54 -11.37
C PHE A 46 -18.62 1.86 -12.61
N ILE A 47 -18.56 0.99 -13.61
CA ILE A 47 -19.16 1.26 -14.92
C ILE A 47 -20.57 0.65 -14.99
N ILE A 48 -21.58 1.48 -15.24
CA ILE A 48 -22.98 1.10 -15.41
C ILE A 48 -23.34 1.12 -16.90
N ASN A 49 -23.34 -0.03 -17.54
CA ASN A 49 -23.82 -0.19 -18.91
C ASN A 49 -24.35 -1.60 -19.15
N LYS A 50 -24.87 -1.85 -20.37
CA LYS A 50 -25.44 -3.16 -20.75
C LYS A 50 -24.45 -4.33 -20.68
N LYS A 51 -23.15 -4.05 -20.59
CA LYS A 51 -22.07 -5.04 -20.50
C LYS A 51 -21.39 -5.02 -19.13
N SER A 52 -21.99 -4.39 -18.12
CA SER A 52 -21.41 -4.33 -16.79
C SER A 52 -21.45 -5.69 -16.13
N ASN A 53 -20.33 -6.11 -15.55
CA ASN A 53 -20.25 -7.35 -14.78
C ASN A 53 -20.80 -7.19 -13.35
N PHE A 54 -20.96 -5.95 -12.90
CA PHE A 54 -21.34 -5.63 -11.52
C PHE A 54 -22.84 -5.38 -11.36
N LEU A 55 -23.51 -4.96 -12.43
CA LEU A 55 -24.90 -4.55 -12.38
C LEU A 55 -25.60 -4.84 -13.71
N THR A 56 -26.64 -5.66 -13.68
CA THR A 56 -27.49 -5.94 -14.84
C THR A 56 -28.59 -4.87 -14.97
N LEU A 57 -28.88 -4.44 -16.20
CA LEU A 57 -29.96 -3.48 -16.48
C LEU A 57 -31.26 -4.21 -16.86
N PRO A 58 -32.44 -3.79 -16.36
CA PRO A 58 -32.66 -2.76 -15.32
C PRO A 58 -32.30 -3.26 -13.92
N PHE A 59 -32.06 -2.34 -12.99
CA PHE A 59 -31.75 -2.63 -11.59
C PHE A 59 -32.60 -1.77 -10.64
N SER A 60 -32.77 -2.24 -9.41
CA SER A 60 -33.33 -1.49 -8.29
C SER A 60 -32.26 -0.68 -7.55
N ILE A 61 -32.70 0.28 -6.73
CA ILE A 61 -31.79 1.09 -5.90
C ILE A 61 -31.05 0.20 -4.89
N GLU A 62 -31.71 -0.83 -4.36
CA GLU A 62 -31.09 -1.78 -3.44
C GLU A 62 -29.98 -2.59 -4.11
N GLU A 63 -30.22 -3.08 -5.33
CA GLU A 63 -29.21 -3.78 -6.12
C GLU A 63 -28.01 -2.88 -6.45
N LEU A 64 -28.27 -1.61 -6.78
CA LEU A 64 -27.21 -0.62 -6.98
C LEU A 64 -26.36 -0.43 -5.71
N LEU A 65 -27.00 -0.23 -4.54
CA LEU A 65 -26.28 -0.03 -3.28
C LEU A 65 -25.48 -1.26 -2.87
N CYS A 66 -26.03 -2.46 -3.05
CA CYS A 66 -25.32 -3.72 -2.82
C CYS A 66 -24.08 -3.82 -3.73
N ALA A 67 -24.24 -3.64 -5.04
CA ALA A 67 -23.14 -3.72 -5.99
C ALA A 67 -22.03 -2.67 -5.71
N LEU A 68 -22.43 -1.45 -5.31
CA LEU A 68 -21.49 -0.40 -4.92
C LEU A 68 -20.73 -0.73 -3.64
N ASN A 69 -21.39 -1.31 -2.64
CA ASN A 69 -20.75 -1.74 -1.40
C ASN A 69 -19.78 -2.90 -1.63
N ASP A 70 -20.14 -3.87 -2.47
CA ASP A 70 -19.27 -4.99 -2.84
C ASP A 70 -18.03 -4.50 -3.59
N PHE A 71 -18.22 -3.55 -4.51
CA PHE A 71 -17.13 -2.90 -5.21
C PHE A 71 -16.20 -2.15 -4.23
N ASN A 72 -16.75 -1.34 -3.34
CA ASN A 72 -15.99 -0.61 -2.33
C ASN A 72 -15.21 -1.56 -1.40
N THR A 73 -15.85 -2.64 -0.95
CA THR A 73 -15.21 -3.66 -0.10
C THR A 73 -14.05 -4.35 -0.82
N SER A 74 -14.23 -4.65 -2.11
CA SER A 74 -13.19 -5.22 -2.96
C SER A 74 -11.99 -4.28 -3.10
N LEU A 75 -12.24 -2.98 -3.31
CA LEU A 75 -11.19 -1.96 -3.35
C LEU A 75 -10.41 -1.88 -2.03
N GLN A 76 -11.12 -1.84 -0.90
CA GLN A 76 -10.52 -1.80 0.43
C GLN A 76 -9.68 -3.06 0.71
N SER A 77 -10.17 -4.24 0.31
CA SER A 77 -9.45 -5.50 0.44
C SER A 77 -8.15 -5.51 -0.37
N ILE A 78 -8.18 -4.99 -1.60
CA ILE A 78 -6.99 -4.86 -2.45
C ILE A 78 -5.99 -3.90 -1.81
N ALA A 79 -6.43 -2.72 -1.39
CA ALA A 79 -5.59 -1.72 -0.73
C ALA A 79 -4.93 -2.29 0.55
N TYR A 80 -5.70 -3.01 1.37
CA TYR A 80 -5.19 -3.67 2.57
C TYR A 80 -4.12 -4.73 2.24
N LYS A 81 -4.34 -5.56 1.21
CA LYS A 81 -3.37 -6.58 0.78
C LYS A 81 -2.07 -5.95 0.27
N ILE A 82 -2.16 -4.81 -0.43
CA ILE A 82 -0.98 -4.06 -0.88
C ILE A 82 -0.20 -3.54 0.32
N ALA A 83 -0.88 -2.84 1.25
CA ALA A 83 -0.24 -2.32 2.47
C ALA A 83 0.41 -3.42 3.31
N LEU A 84 -0.22 -4.59 3.43
CA LEU A 84 0.34 -5.73 4.15
C LEU A 84 1.62 -6.27 3.48
N ARG A 85 1.65 -6.34 2.14
CA ARG A 85 2.85 -6.74 1.39
C ARG A 85 3.98 -5.74 1.57
N GLU A 86 3.68 -4.45 1.45
CA GLU A 86 4.67 -3.38 1.63
C GLU A 86 5.26 -3.40 3.04
N LYS A 87 4.42 -3.54 4.07
CA LYS A 87 4.86 -3.72 5.46
C LYS A 87 5.78 -4.93 5.61
N LYS A 88 5.42 -6.08 5.01
CA LYS A 88 6.26 -7.29 5.06
C LYS A 88 7.63 -7.05 4.43
N ILE A 89 7.68 -6.43 3.25
CA ILE A 89 8.93 -6.10 2.55
C ILE A 89 9.77 -5.13 3.39
N MET A 90 9.14 -4.12 3.99
CA MET A 90 9.81 -3.16 4.85
C MET A 90 10.45 -3.84 6.06
N ASN A 91 9.71 -4.71 6.74
CA ASN A 91 10.22 -5.46 7.89
C ASN A 91 11.43 -6.33 7.51
N GLN A 92 11.38 -7.02 6.37
CA GLN A 92 12.50 -7.80 5.87
C GLN A 92 13.75 -6.95 5.60
N LYS A 93 13.56 -5.74 5.06
CA LYS A 93 14.68 -4.79 4.86
C LYS A 93 15.27 -4.33 6.20
N CYS A 94 14.43 -4.03 7.19
CA CYS A 94 14.91 -3.66 8.52
C CYS A 94 15.72 -4.79 9.18
N GLU A 95 15.24 -6.04 9.09
CA GLU A 95 15.96 -7.21 9.61
C GLU A 95 17.32 -7.38 8.94
N ALA A 96 17.38 -7.24 7.61
CA ALA A 96 18.65 -7.32 6.88
C ALA A 96 19.65 -6.22 7.28
N ILE A 97 19.17 -5.00 7.54
CA ILE A 97 20.00 -3.89 8.01
C ILE A 97 20.53 -4.18 9.42
N LEU A 98 19.68 -4.67 10.33
CA LEU A 98 20.09 -5.03 11.68
C LEU A 98 21.17 -6.11 11.68
N GLU A 99 21.02 -7.14 10.86
CA GLU A 99 22.01 -8.21 10.76
C GLU A 99 23.35 -7.69 10.20
N LYS A 100 23.30 -6.82 9.18
CA LYS A 100 24.51 -6.19 8.66
C LYS A 100 25.24 -5.35 9.71
N LEU A 101 24.50 -4.53 10.47
CA LEU A 101 25.07 -3.72 11.56
C LEU A 101 25.68 -4.60 12.66
N ARG A 102 25.04 -5.72 12.97
CA ARG A 102 25.56 -6.69 13.94
C ARG A 102 26.89 -7.26 13.47
N GLN A 103 27.00 -7.67 12.21
CA GLN A 103 28.23 -8.20 11.62
C GLN A 103 29.34 -7.16 11.60
N GLU A 104 29.06 -5.94 11.16
CA GLU A 104 30.03 -4.83 11.17
C GLU A 104 30.53 -4.53 12.60
N SER A 105 29.65 -4.63 13.60
CA SER A 105 30.03 -4.42 15.00
C SER A 105 30.94 -5.54 15.52
N HIS A 106 30.64 -6.81 15.20
CA HIS A 106 31.50 -7.93 15.59
C HIS A 106 32.88 -7.82 14.93
N GLN A 107 32.93 -7.48 13.64
CA GLN A 107 34.19 -7.28 12.92
C GLN A 107 35.06 -6.21 13.58
N LYS A 108 34.49 -5.05 13.92
CA LYS A 108 35.22 -3.99 14.63
C LYS A 108 35.73 -4.44 15.99
N ILE A 109 34.93 -5.21 16.73
CA ILE A 109 35.34 -5.76 18.02
C ILE A 109 36.54 -6.71 17.83
N ASP A 110 36.47 -7.60 16.85
CA ASP A 110 37.54 -8.55 16.54
C ASP A 110 38.83 -7.82 16.12
N GLU A 111 38.72 -6.81 15.25
CA GLU A 111 39.85 -5.96 14.85
C GLU A 111 40.54 -5.28 16.04
N ILE A 112 39.75 -4.78 17.00
CA ILE A 112 40.27 -4.18 18.23
C ILE A 112 40.98 -5.23 19.10
N PHE A 113 40.39 -6.42 19.26
CA PHE A 113 41.01 -7.50 20.02
C PHE A 113 42.33 -7.95 19.41
N ASP A 114 42.40 -8.09 18.09
CA ASP A 114 43.62 -8.45 17.38
C ASP A 114 44.70 -7.38 17.51
N PHE A 115 44.32 -6.10 17.43
CA PHE A 115 45.22 -4.97 17.67
C PHE A 115 45.88 -5.06 19.06
N TYR A 116 45.09 -5.16 20.12
CA TYR A 116 45.62 -5.21 21.49
C TYR A 116 46.43 -6.49 21.76
N LYS A 117 46.05 -7.62 21.15
CA LYS A 117 46.79 -8.87 21.26
C LYS A 117 48.19 -8.77 20.64
N ILE A 118 48.33 -8.06 19.53
CA ILE A 118 49.63 -7.79 18.90
C ILE A 118 50.45 -6.85 19.80
N GLU A 119 49.85 -5.79 20.31
CA GLU A 119 50.51 -4.82 21.19
C GLU A 119 51.08 -5.49 22.45
N LEU A 120 50.28 -6.32 23.13
CA LEU A 120 50.72 -7.08 24.30
C LEU A 120 51.88 -8.03 23.99
N LYS A 121 51.85 -8.72 22.84
CA LYS A 121 52.95 -9.61 22.44
C LYS A 121 54.26 -8.87 22.21
N ASN A 122 54.19 -7.65 21.68
CA ASN A 122 55.37 -6.83 21.46
C ASN A 122 55.95 -6.36 22.80
N LEU A 123 55.11 -5.87 23.72
CA LEU A 123 55.53 -5.46 25.06
C LEU A 123 56.23 -6.59 25.83
N ILE A 124 55.68 -7.80 25.79
CA ILE A 124 56.28 -8.97 26.46
C ILE A 124 57.65 -9.32 25.86
N LYS A 125 57.82 -9.21 24.53
CA LYS A 125 59.11 -9.46 23.88
C LYS A 125 60.15 -8.43 24.27
N ASP A 126 59.76 -7.17 24.36
CA ASP A 126 60.67 -6.10 24.73
C ASP A 126 61.13 -6.25 26.19
N ASP A 127 60.25 -6.65 27.11
CA ASP A 127 60.63 -6.95 28.50
C ASP A 127 61.58 -8.15 28.62
N ILE A 128 61.39 -9.21 27.83
CA ILE A 128 62.29 -10.39 27.83
C ILE A 128 63.67 -10.04 27.25
N ASN A 129 63.74 -9.15 26.26
CA ASN A 129 65.01 -8.75 25.65
C ASN A 129 65.80 -7.72 26.48
N ASN A 130 65.13 -7.05 27.42
CA ASN A 130 65.73 -6.01 28.30
C ASN A 130 66.04 -6.52 29.72
N ALA A 131 65.81 -7.81 30.02
CA ALA A 131 66.14 -8.48 31.28
C ALA A 131 67.34 -9.42 31.13
#